data_AF-A0A0F9R7V6-F1
#
_entry.id   AF-A0A0F9R7V6-F1
#
_cell.length_a   1.000
_cell.length_b   1.000
_cell.length_c   1.000
_cell.angle_alpha   90.00
_cell.angle_beta   90.00
_cell.angle_gamma   90.00
#
_symmetry.space_group_name_H-M   'P 1'
#
loop_
_entity.id
_entity.type
_entity.pdbx_description
1 polymer ?
#
loop_
_entity_poly.entity_id
_entity_poly.type
_entity_poly.pdbx_seq_one_letter_code
_entity_poly.pdbx_strand_id
1 'polypeptide(L)' 'MEKCYKCGMLRSTKDLVLIVDGFYICFSCWNNINRKEKEKY' A
#
# COMPACT_ATOMS: atom_id res chain seq x y z
N MET A 1 6.22 10.57 -9.77
CA MET A 1 5.75 10.42 -8.37
C MET A 1 4.32 9.94 -8.43
N GLU A 2 3.98 8.94 -7.64
CA GLU A 2 2.66 8.32 -7.66
C GLU A 2 1.99 8.46 -6.30
N LYS A 3 0.65 8.40 -6.27
CA LYS A 3 -0.15 8.65 -5.07
C LYS A 3 -0.63 7.32 -4.49
N CYS A 4 -0.38 7.10 -3.21
CA CYS A 4 -0.96 5.95 -2.52
C CYS A 4 -2.49 6.07 -2.48
N TYR A 5 -3.19 5.06 -2.98
CA TYR A 5 -4.66 4.99 -2.96
C TYR A 5 -5.22 5.04 -1.53
N LYS A 6 -4.54 4.43 -0.56
CA LYS A 6 -5.04 4.29 0.81
C LYS A 6 -4.87 5.55 1.66
N CYS A 7 -3.71 6.18 1.63
CA CYS A 7 -3.41 7.36 2.48
C CYS A 7 -3.36 8.67 1.70
N GLY A 8 -3.46 8.63 0.36
CA GLY A 8 -3.43 9.81 -0.49
C GLY A 8 -2.09 10.55 -0.53
N MET A 9 -1.05 10.06 0.12
CA MET A 9 0.27 10.69 0.09
C MET A 9 0.97 10.42 -1.24
N LEU A 10 1.60 11.46 -1.80
CA LEU A 10 2.57 11.31 -2.86
C LEU A 10 3.80 10.59 -2.31
N ARG A 11 4.21 9.52 -2.99
CA ARG A 11 5.39 8.73 -2.64
C ARG A 11 6.24 8.50 -3.88
N SER A 12 7.51 8.21 -3.64
CA SER A 12 8.39 7.69 -4.68
C SER A 12 7.86 6.34 -5.16
N THR A 13 8.03 6.05 -6.45
CA THR A 13 7.61 4.79 -7.06
C THR A 13 8.22 3.56 -6.38
N LYS A 14 9.42 3.70 -5.79
CA LYS A 14 10.08 2.64 -4.99
C LYS A 14 9.34 2.29 -3.69
N ASP A 15 8.53 3.20 -3.16
CA ASP A 15 7.78 3.04 -1.91
C ASP A 15 6.33 2.58 -2.16
N LEU A 16 5.97 2.31 -3.42
CA LEU A 16 4.62 1.92 -3.83
C LEU A 16 4.62 0.47 -4.33
N VAL A 17 3.54 -0.22 -4.01
CA VAL A 17 3.22 -1.58 -4.39
C VAL A 17 2.00 -1.49 -5.31
N LEU A 18 2.10 -2.05 -6.51
CA LEU A 18 0.97 -2.16 -7.42
C LEU A 18 0.06 -3.30 -6.97
N ILE A 19 -1.21 -2.98 -6.69
CA ILE A 19 -2.25 -3.97 -6.44
C ILE A 19 -2.83 -4.42 -7.79
N VAL A 20 -3.28 -5.68 -7.86
CA VAL A 20 -3.82 -6.35 -9.07
C VAL A 20 -4.92 -5.54 -9.77
N ASP A 21 -5.67 -4.71 -9.04
CA ASP A 21 -6.70 -3.80 -9.57
C ASP A 21 -6.16 -2.48 -10.19
N GLY A 22 -4.85 -2.33 -10.37
CA GLY A 22 -4.24 -1.13 -10.97
C GLY A 22 -4.06 0.04 -10.00
N PHE A 23 -4.27 -0.17 -8.69
CA PHE A 23 -4.06 0.84 -7.66
C PHE A 23 -2.68 0.71 -7.02
N TYR A 24 -2.00 1.85 -6.83
CA TYR A 24 -0.75 1.90 -6.09
C TYR A 24 -1.02 2.12 -4.59
N ILE A 25 -0.41 1.30 -3.74
CA ILE A 25 -0.46 1.46 -2.28
C ILE A 25 0.96 1.61 -1.74
N CYS A 26 1.18 2.43 -0.71
CA CYS A 26 2.51 2.52 -0.12
C CYS A 26 2.82 1.31 0.78
N PHE A 27 4.11 0.98 0.93
CA PHE A 27 4.56 -0.11 1.81
C PHE A 27 4.00 -0.03 3.22
N SER A 28 3.88 1.16 3.82
CA SER A 28 3.30 1.31 5.16
C SER A 28 1.83 0.87 5.21
N CYS A 29 1.04 1.26 4.20
CA CYS A 29 -0.37 0.87 4.13
C CYS A 29 -0.52 -0.61 3.78
N TRP A 30 0.32 -1.13 2.88
CA TRP A 30 0.34 -2.56 2.54
C TRP A 30 0.70 -3.43 3.75
N ASN A 31 1.71 -3.05 4.52
CA ASN A 31 2.12 -3.76 5.73
C ASN A 31 1.03 -3.74 6.81
N ASN A 32 0.28 -2.65 6.94
CA ASN A 32 -0.84 -2.55 7.88
C ASN A 32 -2.00 -3.49 7.47
N ILE A 33 -2.25 -3.66 6.16
CA ILE A 33 -3.23 -4.62 5.64
C ILE A 33 -2.77 -6.05 5.95
N ASN A 34 -1.54 -6.41 5.61
CA ASN A 34 -1.00 -7.76 5.86
C ASN A 34 -0.94 -8.12 7.35
N ARG A 35 -0.65 -7.14 8.22
CA ARG A 35 -0.61 -7.37 9.66
C ARG A 35 -1.99 -7.71 10.23
N LYS A 36 -3.05 -7.06 9.72
CA LYS A 36 -4.43 -7.37 10.13
C LYS A 36 -4.89 -8.75 9.68
N GLU A 37 -4.34 -9.29 8.60
CA GLU A 37 -4.63 -10.67 8.17
C GLU A 37 -3.89 -11.69 9.03
N LYS A 38 -2.65 -11.39 9.47
CA LYS A 38 -1.87 -12.27 10.35
C LYS A 38 -2.39 -12.35 11.79
N GLU A 39 -3.00 -11.29 12.33
CA GLU A 39 -3.60 -11.32 13.67
C GLU A 39 -4.95 -12.07 13.73
N LYS A 40 -5.46 -12.56 12.59
CA LYS A 40 -6.71 -13.35 12.51
C LYS A 40 -6.52 -14.87 12.47
N TYR A 41 -5.28 -15.35 12.44
CA TYR A 41 -4.92 -16.78 12.43
C TYR A 41 -4.22 -17.15 13.74
#